data_AF-A0A7W1VSN3-F1
#
_entry.id   AF-A0A7W1VSN3-F1
#
_cell.length_a   1.000
_cell.length_b   1.000
_cell.length_c   1.000
_cell.angle_alpha   90.00
_cell.angle_beta   90.00
_cell.angle_gamma   90.00
#
_symmetry.space_group_name_H-M   'P 1'
#
loop_
_entity.id
_entity.type
_entity.pdbx_description
1 polymer ?
#
loop_
_entity_poly.entity_id
_entity_poly.type
_entity_poly.pdbx_seq_one_letter_code
_entity_poly.pdbx_strand_id
1 'polypeptide(L)' 'MPSNVLGQPLQACCYAPMTGFYRDGFCRTGPDDKGLH' A
#
# COMPACT_ATOMS: atom_id res chain seq x y z
N MET A 1 7.49 -9.62 -2.22
CA MET A 1 7.22 -8.35 -1.53
C MET A 1 6.53 -7.42 -2.52
N PRO A 2 5.62 -6.54 -2.09
CA PRO A 2 4.96 -5.61 -3.00
C PRO A 2 5.99 -4.70 -3.67
N SER A 3 5.86 -4.45 -4.96
CA SER A 3 6.74 -3.57 -5.72
C SER A 3 6.03 -2.28 -6.15
N ASN A 4 6.77 -1.18 -6.24
CA ASN A 4 6.29 0.04 -6.90
C ASN A 4 6.30 -0.13 -8.44
N VAL A 5 5.84 0.89 -9.14
CA VAL A 5 5.74 0.90 -10.62
C VAL A 5 7.09 0.81 -11.35
N LEU A 6 8.21 0.98 -10.64
CA LEU A 6 9.57 0.85 -11.16
C LEU A 6 10.16 -0.56 -10.92
N GLY A 7 9.38 -1.49 -10.38
CA GLY A 7 9.85 -2.83 -10.01
C GLY A 7 10.72 -2.87 -8.75
N GLN A 8 10.82 -1.76 -8.02
CA GLN A 8 11.55 -1.68 -6.75
C GLN A 8 10.62 -2.01 -5.57
N PRO A 9 11.14 -2.27 -4.36
CA PRO A 9 10.29 -2.48 -3.18
C PRO A 9 9.33 -1.30 -2.94
N LEU A 10 8.07 -1.62 -2.61
CA LEU A 10 7.07 -0.60 -2.29
C LEU A 10 7.45 0.12 -1.00
N GLN A 11 7.46 1.45 -1.06
CA GLN A 11 7.74 2.32 0.07
C GLN A 11 6.45 2.74 0.78
N ALA A 12 6.60 3.22 2.02
CA ALA A 12 5.49 3.78 2.77
C ALA A 12 4.97 5.06 2.11
N CYS A 13 3.66 5.23 2.08
CA CYS A 13 3.00 6.43 1.59
C CYS A 13 2.81 7.47 2.70
N CYS A 14 2.21 7.10 3.84
CA CYS A 14 2.01 8.01 4.96
C CYS A 14 1.69 7.29 6.28
N TYR A 15 2.21 7.80 7.40
CA TYR A 15 1.91 7.30 8.76
C TYR A 15 1.09 8.29 9.62
N ALA A 16 0.95 9.54 9.20
CA ALA A 16 0.23 10.58 9.95
C ALA A 16 -0.50 11.55 8.99
N PRO A 17 -1.78 11.29 8.66
CA PRO A 17 -2.60 10.15 9.10
C PRO A 17 -2.15 8.82 8.46
N MET A 18 -2.37 7.71 9.17
CA MET A 18 -2.01 6.37 8.69
C MET A 18 -2.88 5.93 7.50
N THR A 19 -2.23 5.68 6.36
CA THR A 19 -2.91 5.35 5.08
C THR A 19 -2.90 3.85 4.75
N GLY A 20 -3.45 3.48 3.58
CA GLY A 20 -3.51 2.12 3.03
C GLY A 20 -4.79 1.36 3.42
N PHE A 21 -5.22 0.40 2.58
CA PHE A 21 -6.39 -0.48 2.88
C PHE A 21 -6.20 -1.18 4.22
N TYR A 22 -5.03 -1.78 4.40
CA TYR A 22 -4.66 -2.51 5.61
C TYR A 22 -4.24 -1.61 6.77
N ARG A 23 -4.32 -0.27 6.60
CA ARG A 23 -3.92 0.73 7.59
C ARG A 23 -2.54 0.46 8.18
N ASP A 24 -1.56 0.28 7.30
CA ASP A 24 -0.16 0.03 7.64
C ASP A 24 0.79 1.10 7.05
N GLY A 25 0.22 2.12 6.41
CA GLY A 25 0.96 3.20 5.76
C GLY A 25 1.41 2.91 4.34
N PHE A 26 1.11 1.74 3.77
CA PHE A 26 1.49 1.38 2.40
C PHE A 26 0.27 1.30 1.48
N CYS A 27 0.43 1.74 0.23
CA CYS A 27 -0.59 1.57 -0.81
C CYS A 27 -0.51 0.16 -1.42
N ARG A 28 -0.52 -0.88 -0.57
CA ARG A 28 -0.60 -2.27 -1.03
C ARG A 28 -2.05 -2.73 -0.99
N THR A 29 -2.40 -3.53 -1.99
CA THR A 29 -3.72 -4.15 -2.14
C THR A 29 -3.65 -5.66 -1.88
N GLY A 30 -4.79 -6.35 -1.90
CA GLY A 30 -4.90 -7.81 -1.83
C GLY A 30 -6.35 -8.29 -2.03
N PRO A 31 -6.62 -9.59 -1.81
CA PRO A 31 -7.89 -10.21 -2.22
C PRO A 31 -9.16 -9.55 -1.67
N ASP A 32 -9.08 -8.95 -0.48
CA ASP A 32 -10.20 -8.30 0.20
C ASP A 32 -10.41 -6.84 -0.23
N ASP A 33 -9.40 -6.20 -0.83
CA ASP A 33 -9.44 -4.81 -1.26
C ASP A 33 -10.02 -4.67 -2.66
N LYS A 34 -11.33 -4.91 -2.77
CA LYS A 34 -12.06 -4.82 -4.05
C LYS A 34 -12.11 -3.40 -4.62
N GLY A 35 -11.79 -2.38 -3.82
CA GLY A 35 -11.68 -0.98 -4.23
C GLY A 35 -10.28 -0.58 -4.72
N LEU A 36 -9.28 -1.43 -4.45
CA LEU A 36 -7.87 -1.32 -4.85
C LEU A 36 -7.10 -0.09 -4.34
N HIS A 37 -7.61 0.55 -3.29
CA HIS A 37 -7.00 1.64 -2.50
C HIS A 37 -5.99 2.55 -3.19
#